data_AF-A0A2I0UQZ6-F1
#
_entry.id   AF-A0A2I0UQZ6-F1
#
_cell.length_a   1.000
_cell.length_b   1.000
_cell.length_c   1.000
_cell.angle_alpha   90.00
_cell.angle_beta   90.00
_cell.angle_gamma   90.00
#
_symmetry.space_group_name_H-M   'P 1'
#
loop_
_entity.id
_entity.type
_entity.pdbx_description
1 polymer ?
#
loop_
_entity_poly.entity_id
_entity_poly.type
_entity_poly.pdbx_seq_one_letter_code
_entity_poly.pdbx_strand_id
1 'polypeptide(L)'
;MEQLILEKISRHMKDIRRHQECMKANEIISNSCHRFTKGKSCLTNLIKFNNEMTDLIDERRTMDIVYINFSKVFYTVCHKILIEKLMKCGLDEQRVRWTECWQNYWIWVCYSPEGL
;
A
#
# COMPACT_ATOMS: atom_id res chain seq x y z
N MET A 1 -26.94 13.57 -15.46
CA MET A 1 -26.46 12.72 -14.35
C MET A 1 -25.15 12.02 -14.70
N GLU A 2 -25.06 11.35 -15.86
CA GLU A 2 -23.86 10.62 -16.31
C GLU A 2 -22.61 11.49 -16.47
N GLN A 3 -22.72 12.69 -17.07
CA GLN A 3 -21.58 13.62 -17.20
C GLN A 3 -20.98 14.00 -15.84
N LEU A 4 -21.84 14.18 -14.83
CA LEU A 4 -21.45 14.53 -13.46
C LEU A 4 -20.76 13.36 -12.75
N ILE A 5 -21.20 12.13 -13.01
CA ILE A 5 -20.56 10.91 -12.53
C ILE A 5 -19.18 10.75 -13.16
N LEU A 6 -19.07 10.92 -14.48
CA LEU A 6 -17.80 10.82 -15.21
C LEU A 6 -16.78 11.87 -14.76
N GLU A 7 -17.21 13.11 -14.56
CA GLU A 7 -16.35 14.16 -14.01
C GLU A 7 -15.83 13.81 -12.62
N LYS A 8 -16.70 13.27 -11.75
CA LYS A 8 -16.32 12.90 -10.38
C LYS A 8 -15.35 11.72 -10.36
N ILE A 9 -15.58 10.70 -11.21
CA ILE A 9 -14.67 9.57 -11.40
C ILE A 9 -13.32 10.05 -11.92
N SER A 10 -13.30 10.91 -12.95
CA SER A 10 -12.07 11.47 -13.52
C SER A 10 -11.26 12.25 -12.49
N ARG A 11 -11.93 13.08 -11.69
CA ARG A 11 -11.31 13.82 -10.58
C ARG A 11 -10.71 12.87 -9.55
N HIS A 12 -11.46 11.84 -9.15
CA HIS A 12 -10.99 10.85 -8.20
C HIS A 12 -9.77 10.06 -8.72
N MET A 13 -9.77 9.68 -10.00
CA MET A 13 -8.62 9.00 -10.62
C MET A 13 -7.37 9.89 -10.67
N LYS A 14 -7.53 11.20 -10.90
CA LYS A 14 -6.43 12.16 -10.83
C LYS A 14 -5.88 12.27 -9.41
N ASP A 15 -6.76 12.32 -8.41
CA ASP A 15 -6.35 12.37 -7.01
C ASP A 15 -5.59 11.11 -6.60
N ILE A 16 -6.09 9.91 -6.92
CA ILE A 16 -5.39 8.64 -6.64
C ILE A 16 -3.97 8.66 -7.23
N ARG A 17 -3.82 9.15 -8.46
CA ARG A 17 -2.52 9.25 -9.13
C ARG A 17 -1.55 10.17 -8.39
N ARG A 18 -2.02 11.36 -8.00
CA ARG A 18 -1.21 12.33 -7.24
C ARG A 18 -0.74 11.74 -5.90
N HIS A 19 -1.59 10.97 -5.24
CA HIS A 19 -1.21 10.30 -3.99
C HIS A 19 -0.15 9.22 -4.22
N GLN A 20 -0.25 8.43 -5.30
CA GLN A 20 0.77 7.44 -5.64
C GLN A 20 2.13 8.10 -5.94
N GLU A 21 2.13 9.24 -6.63
CA GLU A 21 3.35 10.03 -6.89
C GLU A 21 3.93 10.58 -5.58
N CYS A 22 3.09 11.11 -4.70
CA CYS A 22 3.50 11.62 -3.40
C CYS A 22 4.12 10.53 -2.50
N MET A 23 3.51 9.33 -2.46
CA MET A 23 4.05 8.19 -1.72
C MET A 23 5.43 7.75 -2.23
N LYS A 24 5.69 7.88 -3.54
CA LYS A 24 7.01 7.61 -4.12
C LYS A 24 8.01 8.72 -3.79
N ALA A 25 7.60 9.98 -3.93
CA ALA A 25 8.45 11.15 -3.67
C ALA A 25 8.89 11.24 -2.21
N ASN A 26 8.03 10.82 -1.27
CA ASN A 26 8.33 10.76 0.16
C ASN A 26 9.00 9.44 0.61
N GLU A 27 9.42 8.58 -0.34
CA GLU A 27 10.06 7.28 -0.07
C GLU A 27 9.24 6.35 0.83
N ILE A 28 7.92 6.54 0.90
CA ILE A 28 7.00 5.71 1.70
C ILE A 28 6.84 4.34 1.03
N ILE A 29 6.85 4.31 -0.31
CA ILE A 29 6.84 3.07 -1.10
C ILE A 29 8.17 2.93 -1.82
N SER A 30 8.93 1.90 -1.48
CA SER A 30 10.18 1.55 -2.18
C SER A 30 9.92 1.10 -3.62
N ASN A 31 10.90 1.37 -4.50
CA ASN A 31 10.90 0.88 -5.87
C ASN A 31 10.95 -0.65 -5.98
N SER A 32 11.38 -1.38 -4.94
CA SER A 32 11.28 -2.84 -4.89
C SER A 32 9.86 -3.33 -4.56
N CYS A 33 8.99 -2.46 -4.05
CA CYS A 33 7.61 -2.82 -3.77
C CYS A 33 6.85 -3.07 -5.08
N HIS A 34 6.31 -4.28 -5.20
CA HIS A 34 5.43 -4.68 -6.30
C HIS A 34 3.96 -4.76 -5.87
N ARG A 35 3.70 -4.78 -4.56
CA ARG A 35 2.35 -4.87 -4.02
C ARG A 35 1.65 -3.52 -4.22
N PHE A 36 0.40 -3.56 -4.68
CA PHE A 36 -0.47 -2.38 -4.85
C PHE A 36 0.14 -1.23 -5.67
N THR A 37 1.15 -1.51 -6.50
CA THR A 37 1.81 -0.51 -7.33
C THR A 37 1.40 -0.69 -8.77
N LYS A 38 0.89 0.38 -9.40
CA LYS A 38 0.45 0.33 -10.80
C LYS A 38 1.58 -0.15 -11.71
N GLY A 39 1.26 -1.09 -12.61
CA GLY A 39 2.22 -1.66 -13.56
C GLY A 39 3.17 -2.70 -12.96
N LYS A 40 2.97 -3.08 -11.69
CA LYS A 40 3.73 -4.15 -11.02
C LYS A 40 2.77 -5.24 -10.55
N SER A 41 3.21 -6.48 -10.68
CA SER A 41 2.48 -7.69 -10.30
C SER A 41 3.38 -8.67 -9.54
N CYS A 42 2.79 -9.72 -8.97
CA CYS A 42 3.53 -10.82 -8.37
C CYS A 42 4.48 -11.48 -9.38
N LEU A 43 4.04 -11.61 -10.64
CA LEU A 43 4.86 -12.19 -11.70
C LEU A 43 6.08 -11.32 -12.00
N THR A 44 5.91 -10.01 -12.16
CA THR A 44 7.06 -9.11 -12.41
C THR A 44 8.02 -9.08 -11.22
N ASN A 45 7.51 -9.24 -9.99
CA ASN A 45 8.35 -9.35 -8.80
C ASN A 45 9.21 -10.62 -8.85
N LEU A 46 8.61 -11.76 -9.20
CA LEU A 46 9.31 -13.03 -9.31
C LEU A 46 10.36 -13.01 -10.44
N ILE A 47 10.02 -12.44 -11.60
CA ILE A 47 10.96 -12.27 -12.71
C ILE A 47 12.16 -11.42 -12.27
N LYS A 48 11.89 -10.27 -11.63
CA LYS A 48 12.96 -9.38 -11.15
C LYS A 48 13.86 -10.08 -10.14
N PHE A 49 13.26 -10.77 -9.16
CA PHE A 49 13.98 -11.55 -8.16
C PHE A 49 14.86 -12.63 -8.82
N ASN A 50 14.31 -13.41 -9.75
CA ASN A 50 15.07 -14.48 -10.41
C ASN A 50 16.23 -13.94 -11.25
N ASN A 51 16.08 -12.78 -11.90
CA ASN A 51 17.17 -12.15 -12.63
C ASN A 51 18.28 -11.73 -11.65
N GLU A 52 17.95 -11.06 -10.54
CA GLU A 52 18.92 -10.67 -9.51
C GLU A 52 19.65 -11.89 -8.91
N MET A 53 18.94 -13.00 -8.68
CA MET A 53 19.53 -14.27 -8.24
C MET A 53 20.51 -14.84 -9.29
N THR A 54 20.12 -14.81 -10.56
CA THR A 54 20.92 -15.38 -11.67
C THR A 54 22.20 -14.60 -11.85
N ASP A 55 22.14 -13.26 -11.82
CA ASP A 55 23.31 -12.39 -11.92
C ASP A 55 24.32 -12.67 -10.80
N LEU A 56 23.85 -12.86 -9.56
CA LEU A 56 24.71 -13.20 -8.42
C LEU A 56 25.35 -14.58 -8.55
N ILE A 57 24.64 -15.56 -9.11
CA ILE A 57 25.16 -16.90 -9.39
C ILE A 57 26.25 -16.85 -10.46
N ASP A 58 26.03 -16.09 -11.53
CA ASP A 58 26.99 -15.92 -12.62
C ASP A 58 28.28 -15.24 -12.12
N GLU A 59 28.15 -14.29 -11.20
CA GLU A 59 29.27 -13.66 -10.51
C GLU A 59 29.94 -14.55 -9.44
N ARG A 60 29.46 -15.79 -9.24
CA ARG A 60 29.91 -16.75 -8.21
C ARG A 60 29.87 -16.18 -6.79
N ARG A 61 28.92 -15.29 -6.51
CA ARG A 61 28.73 -14.75 -5.16
C ARG A 61 27.85 -15.69 -4.33
N THR A 62 28.19 -15.82 -3.05
CA THR A 62 27.33 -16.50 -2.09
C THR A 62 26.13 -15.60 -1.78
N MET A 63 24.93 -16.20 -1.70
CA MET A 63 23.70 -15.48 -1.40
C MET A 63 22.82 -16.30 -0.45
N ASP A 64 22.19 -15.60 0.48
CA ASP A 64 21.14 -16.12 1.36
C ASP A 64 19.83 -15.37 1.12
N ILE A 65 18.69 -16.07 1.24
CA ILE A 65 17.35 -15.49 1.06
C ILE A 65 16.58 -15.61 2.37
N VAL A 66 16.03 -14.49 2.84
CA VAL A 66 15.16 -14.45 4.03
C VAL A 66 13.73 -14.06 3.61
N TYR A 67 12.78 -14.96 3.84
CA TYR A 67 11.36 -14.69 3.64
C TYR A 67 10.71 -14.28 4.97
N ILE A 68 10.24 -13.03 5.05
CA ILE A 68 9.52 -12.51 6.23
C ILE A 68 8.03 -12.40 5.87
N ASN A 69 7.18 -13.01 6.69
CA ASN A 69 5.73 -12.84 6.59
C ASN A 69 5.18 -12.24 7.87
N PHE A 70 4.34 -11.22 7.73
CA PHE A 70 3.64 -10.60 8.85
C PHE A 70 2.20 -11.13 8.88
N SER A 71 1.85 -11.88 9.92
CA SER A 71 0.46 -12.25 10.16
C SER A 71 -0.36 -11.02 10.50
N LYS A 72 -1.58 -10.91 9.97
CA LYS A 72 -2.56 -9.90 10.42
C LYS A 72 -2.04 -8.45 10.40
N VAL A 73 -1.25 -8.07 9.39
CA VAL A 73 -0.65 -6.72 9.27
C VAL A 73 -1.61 -5.57 9.52
N PHE A 74 -2.85 -5.64 9.04
CA PHE A 74 -3.82 -4.56 9.21
C PHE A 74 -4.34 -4.43 10.65
N TYR A 75 -4.20 -5.47 11.47
CA TYR A 75 -4.59 -5.48 12.89
C TYR A 75 -3.47 -4.98 13.80
N THR A 76 -2.21 -5.08 13.37
CA THR A 76 -1.04 -4.74 14.19
C THR A 76 -0.42 -3.39 13.84
N VAL A 77 -0.86 -2.74 12.75
CA VAL A 77 -0.39 -1.39 12.38
C VAL A 77 -0.90 -0.37 13.40
N CYS A 78 0.02 0.40 13.98
CA CYS A 78 -0.30 1.51 14.87
C CYS A 78 -1.04 2.62 14.10
N HIS A 79 -2.27 2.95 14.54
CA HIS A 79 -3.10 3.98 13.92
C HIS A 79 -2.40 5.35 13.85
N LYS A 80 -1.70 5.75 14.91
CA LYS A 80 -0.96 7.02 14.93
C LYS A 80 0.10 7.09 13.83
N ILE A 81 0.91 6.03 13.68
CA ILE A 81 1.96 5.97 12.66
C ILE A 81 1.33 5.98 11.26
N LEU A 82 0.21 5.29 11.07
CA LEU A 82 -0.49 5.30 9.79
C LEU A 82 -1.01 6.70 9.44
N ILE A 83 -1.69 7.37 10.39
CA ILE A 83 -2.23 8.72 10.22
C ILE A 83 -1.10 9.71 9.88
N GLU A 84 0.01 9.66 10.61
CA GLU A 84 1.18 10.51 10.33
C GLU A 84 1.73 10.30 8.91
N LYS A 85 1.79 9.05 8.44
CA LYS A 85 2.21 8.73 7.06
C LYS A 85 1.21 9.23 6.02
N LEU A 86 -0.08 9.11 6.28
CA LEU A 86 -1.13 9.58 5.38
C LEU A 86 -1.12 11.11 5.27
N MET A 87 -0.97 11.82 6.38
CA MET A 87 -0.85 13.28 6.40
C MET A 87 0.41 13.75 5.66
N LYS A 88 1.55 13.05 5.82
CA LYS A 88 2.77 13.32 5.03
C LYS A 88 2.57 13.13 3.52
N CYS A 89 1.63 12.28 3.10
CA CYS A 89 1.27 12.10 1.69
C CYS A 89 0.37 13.23 1.13
N GLY A 90 0.02 14.23 1.93
CA GLY A 90 -0.86 15.33 1.50
C GLY A 90 -2.34 14.94 1.42
N LEU A 91 -2.76 13.87 2.12
CA LEU A 91 -4.18 13.61 2.34
C LEU A 91 -4.77 14.71 3.23
N ASP A 92 -5.92 15.23 2.84
CA ASP A 92 -6.66 16.16 3.68
C ASP A 92 -7.23 15.46 4.93
N GLU A 93 -7.49 16.26 5.95
CA GLU A 93 -7.97 15.79 7.25
C GLU A 93 -9.27 14.98 7.15
N GLN A 94 -10.16 15.33 6.21
CA GLN A 94 -11.42 14.61 6.03
C GLN A 94 -11.18 13.17 5.52
N ARG A 95 -10.25 12.99 4.58
CA ARG A 95 -9.86 11.66 4.07
C ARG A 95 -9.11 10.83 5.11
N VAL A 96 -8.26 11.46 5.92
CA VAL A 96 -7.57 10.79 7.01
C VAL A 96 -8.56 10.33 8.09
N ARG A 97 -9.49 11.21 8.50
CA ARG A 97 -10.54 10.88 9.47
C ARG A 97 -11.45 9.77 8.96
N TRP A 98 -11.79 9.75 7.67
CA TRP A 98 -12.54 8.65 7.07
C TRP A 98 -11.80 7.31 7.19
N THR A 99 -10.49 7.31 6.98
CA THR A 99 -9.64 6.11 7.09
C THR A 99 -9.60 5.60 8.53
N GLU A 100 -9.47 6.51 9.50
CA GLU A 100 -9.52 6.19 10.92
C GLU A 100 -10.89 5.60 11.33
N CYS A 101 -11.98 6.22 10.92
CA CYS A 101 -13.34 5.70 11.16
C CYS A 101 -13.52 4.30 10.58
N TRP A 102 -13.04 4.07 9.36
CA TRP A 102 -13.12 2.77 8.71
C TRP A 102 -12.35 1.71 9.51
N GLN A 103 -11.14 2.02 9.97
CA GLN A 103 -10.35 1.09 10.78
C GLN A 103 -11.02 0.76 12.12
N ASN A 104 -11.57 1.77 12.80
CA ASN A 104 -12.29 1.58 14.06
C ASN A 104 -13.54 0.71 13.86
N TYR A 105 -14.28 0.92 12.77
CA TYR A 105 -15.42 0.09 12.42
C TYR A 105 -15.03 -1.37 12.18
N TRP A 106 -13.94 -1.63 11.45
CA TRP A 106 -13.49 -3.01 11.23
C TRP A 106 -13.01 -3.69 12.51
N ILE A 107 -12.33 -2.97 13.40
CA ILE A 107 -11.98 -3.49 14.73
C ILE A 107 -13.26 -3.83 15.50
N TRP A 108 -14.26 -2.94 15.49
CA TRP A 108 -15.55 -3.22 16.11
C TRP A 108 -16.23 -4.46 15.53
N VAL A 109 -16.28 -4.62 14.20
CA VAL A 109 -16.85 -5.83 13.57
C VAL A 109 -16.10 -7.11 13.98
N CYS A 110 -14.77 -7.07 14.05
CA CYS A 110 -13.97 -8.25 14.39
C CYS A 110 -13.99 -8.63 15.88
N TYR A 111 -14.29 -7.68 16.77
CA TYR A 111 -14.18 -7.86 18.22
C TYR A 111 -15.47 -7.56 18.99
N SER A 112 -16.57 -7.25 18.31
CA SER A 112 -17.87 -7.06 18.95
C SER A 112 -18.34 -8.41 19.51
N PRO A 113 -18.67 -8.48 20.82
CA PRO A 113 -19.22 -9.69 21.43
C PRO A 113 -20.63 -10.04 20.90
N GLU A 114 -21.27 -9.15 20.14
CA GLU A 114 -22.61 -9.33 19.56
C GLU A 114 -22.58 -9.96 18.15
N GLY A 115 -21.44 -10.51 17.73
CA GLY A 115 -21.22 -11.11 16.41
C GLY A 115 -21.45 -12.63 16.34
N LEU A 116 -22.62 -13.11 16.79
CA LEU A 116 -23.35 -14.29 16.31
C LEU A 116 -24.80 -14.25 16.82
#